data_AF-A0A2N0R893-F1
#
_entry.id   AF-A0A2N0R893-F1
#
_cell.length_a   1.000
_cell.length_b   1.000
_cell.length_c   1.000
_cell.angle_alpha   90.00
_cell.angle_beta   90.00
_cell.angle_gamma   90.00
#
_symmetry.space_group_name_H-M   'P 1'
#
loop_
_entity.id
_entity.type
_entity.pdbx_description
1 polymer ?
#
loop_
_entity_poly.entity_id
_entity_poly.type
_entity_poly.pdbx_seq_one_letter_code
_entity_poly.pdbx_strand_id
1 'polypeptide(L)'
;MEPVSTIEENYFDPTPRLKSSPIPIKFISFNKGDENCICCGEKYIQSLLSYKQKYCKKCLSSYINDTTDYNLYLDVLVDLECSDHEINKTKVPQSIQECCGDLKILSFKQIIDDHSTFGSKYDKVYKSEKYCKLCGKSLLHRETYITKELIFCSDCYLIFTERMESSLVKKEISIFYIPWWNTAYKCDACYSTLIFTSDCQKYCSNCYIFYVGCRYCLTTNIIFGPTGQTQCKKCKRISFISCHDDPLLNNIILYDNLSKFENIVKNIDKYFMHMDILDALCRKNITIPIKWIPYSQFKDVKEMTRGGYGIIYKATWLSNNETVILKRFENSKNNIKCFLNELKSSQHCYNRNFHNHIIKIYGFTKDPELGDYVLVMKYATEGDLHKYLQKEFTNITWNYQKLRILWQISEGLEHIHKNKFIHRDFHSGNMLFDLNTSAGKNYQWKIGDLGLSQEINNESSNDEIYGIIPYIAPEIFKGSSFSKKADVYSFGMVMWELTT
;
A
#
# COMPACT_ATOMS: atom_id res chain seq x y z
N MET A 1 35.42 -32.87 -20.56
CA MET A 1 34.88 -32.00 -19.51
C MET A 1 33.80 -31.18 -20.16
N GLU A 2 32.55 -31.57 -19.90
CA GLU A 2 31.36 -30.90 -20.41
C GLU A 2 31.23 -29.48 -19.83
N PRO A 3 30.78 -28.50 -20.62
CA PRO A 3 30.36 -27.22 -20.08
C PRO A 3 29.00 -27.39 -19.39
N VAL A 4 28.96 -26.95 -18.14
CA VAL A 4 27.78 -26.89 -17.27
C VAL A 4 26.65 -26.15 -17.98
N SER A 5 25.53 -26.85 -18.17
CA SER A 5 24.28 -26.33 -18.72
C SER A 5 23.77 -25.16 -17.90
N THR A 6 23.42 -24.09 -18.61
CA THR A 6 22.53 -23.01 -18.20
C THR A 6 21.38 -23.51 -17.32
N ILE A 7 21.29 -22.97 -16.11
CA ILE A 7 20.17 -23.16 -15.19
C ILE A 7 18.89 -22.72 -15.91
N GLU A 8 18.00 -23.67 -16.15
CA GLU A 8 16.67 -23.46 -16.71
C GLU A 8 15.92 -22.37 -15.94
N GLU A 9 15.19 -21.51 -16.66
CA GLU A 9 14.22 -20.58 -16.10
C GLU A 9 13.26 -21.34 -15.16
N ASN A 10 13.49 -21.24 -13.84
CA ASN A 10 12.69 -21.93 -12.84
C ASN A 10 11.20 -21.59 -13.03
N TYR A 11 10.42 -22.57 -13.47
CA TYR A 11 8.97 -22.48 -13.60
C TYR A 11 8.34 -22.30 -12.22
N PHE A 12 8.01 -21.06 -11.85
CA PHE A 12 7.31 -20.80 -10.60
C PHE A 12 5.81 -21.10 -10.74
N ASP A 13 5.29 -22.03 -9.94
CA ASP A 13 3.86 -22.31 -9.77
C ASP A 13 3.42 -21.94 -8.33
N PRO A 14 2.52 -20.95 -8.14
CA PRO A 14 1.99 -20.60 -6.83
C PRO A 14 1.30 -21.77 -6.08
N THR A 15 0.76 -22.76 -6.80
CA THR A 15 0.01 -23.89 -6.20
C THR A 15 0.40 -25.21 -6.89
N PRO A 16 1.65 -25.68 -6.72
CA PRO A 16 2.25 -26.75 -7.53
C PRO A 16 1.60 -28.13 -7.36
N ARG A 17 0.79 -28.30 -6.31
CA ARG A 17 0.04 -29.53 -6.02
C ARG A 17 -1.37 -29.53 -6.57
N LEU A 18 -1.81 -28.43 -7.18
CA LEU A 18 -3.08 -28.32 -7.88
C LEU A 18 -2.81 -28.14 -9.37
N LYS A 19 -3.73 -28.53 -10.24
CA LYS A 19 -3.73 -28.19 -11.67
C LYS A 19 -4.47 -26.87 -11.90
N SER A 20 -4.30 -26.28 -13.08
CA SER A 20 -5.23 -25.24 -13.54
C SER A 20 -6.51 -25.89 -14.01
N SER A 21 -7.66 -25.32 -13.68
CA SER A 21 -8.94 -25.78 -14.18
C SER A 21 -9.00 -25.69 -15.72
N PRO A 22 -9.67 -26.63 -16.41
CA PRO A 22 -9.93 -26.53 -17.84
C PRO A 22 -10.95 -25.44 -18.18
N ILE A 23 -11.85 -25.10 -17.24
CA ILE A 23 -12.91 -24.09 -17.43
C ILE A 23 -12.83 -22.99 -16.36
N PRO A 24 -13.35 -21.77 -16.60
CA PRO A 24 -13.32 -20.70 -15.61
C PRO A 24 -14.14 -21.03 -14.36
N ILE A 25 -13.56 -20.81 -13.18
CA ILE A 25 -14.22 -20.94 -11.88
C ILE A 25 -15.07 -19.69 -11.62
N LYS A 26 -16.36 -19.74 -11.97
CA LYS A 26 -17.31 -18.61 -11.88
C LYS A 26 -18.26 -18.66 -10.68
N PHE A 27 -18.27 -19.75 -9.93
CA PHE A 27 -19.17 -19.93 -8.80
C PHE A 27 -18.74 -19.14 -7.53
N ILE A 28 -17.66 -18.37 -7.60
CA ILE A 28 -17.12 -17.54 -6.51
C ILE A 28 -17.02 -16.09 -7.01
N SER A 29 -17.35 -15.11 -6.17
CA SER A 29 -17.12 -13.69 -6.51
C SER A 29 -15.69 -13.24 -6.18
N PHE A 30 -15.17 -12.26 -6.93
CA PHE A 30 -13.96 -11.53 -6.57
C PHE A 30 -14.22 -10.36 -5.59
N ASN A 31 -15.50 -10.05 -5.35
CA ASN A 31 -15.97 -9.10 -4.37
C ASN A 31 -16.82 -9.83 -3.31
N LYS A 32 -16.33 -9.94 -2.08
CA LYS A 32 -17.11 -10.53 -0.98
C LYS A 32 -18.40 -9.75 -0.65
N GLY A 33 -18.50 -8.50 -1.09
CA GLY A 33 -19.70 -7.67 -0.99
C GLY A 33 -20.84 -8.12 -1.90
N ASP A 34 -20.59 -8.92 -2.94
CA ASP A 34 -21.64 -9.36 -3.85
C ASP A 34 -22.63 -10.30 -3.14
N GLU A 35 -23.91 -10.09 -3.41
CA GLU A 35 -24.99 -10.93 -2.89
C GLU A 35 -25.47 -11.98 -3.90
N ASN A 36 -25.43 -11.63 -5.19
CA ASN A 36 -25.95 -12.46 -6.27
C ASN A 36 -24.81 -12.93 -7.19
N CYS A 37 -24.98 -14.14 -7.72
CA CYS A 37 -24.01 -14.77 -8.61
C CYS A 37 -23.89 -14.01 -9.92
N ILE A 38 -22.67 -13.59 -10.24
CA ILE A 38 -22.34 -12.90 -11.50
C ILE A 38 -22.66 -13.73 -12.75
N CYS A 39 -22.82 -15.05 -12.62
CA CYS A 39 -23.03 -15.96 -13.74
C CYS A 39 -24.50 -16.33 -13.96
N CYS A 40 -25.27 -16.54 -12.90
CA CYS A 40 -26.65 -17.03 -12.99
C CYS A 40 -27.69 -16.20 -12.25
N GLY A 41 -27.28 -15.13 -11.56
CA GLY A 41 -28.18 -14.24 -10.80
C GLY A 41 -28.65 -14.78 -9.45
N GLU A 42 -28.50 -16.08 -9.18
CA GLU A 42 -28.88 -16.70 -7.92
C GLU A 42 -28.09 -16.16 -6.74
N LYS A 43 -28.72 -16.11 -5.56
CA LYS A 43 -28.06 -15.64 -4.34
C LYS A 43 -26.86 -16.53 -3.99
N TYR A 44 -25.73 -15.91 -3.65
CA TYR A 44 -24.59 -16.62 -3.10
C TYR A 44 -24.92 -17.20 -1.72
N ILE A 45 -24.46 -18.41 -1.45
CA ILE A 45 -24.60 -19.10 -0.17
C ILE A 45 -23.26 -19.02 0.58
N GLN A 46 -23.32 -18.87 1.90
CA GLN A 46 -22.14 -18.84 2.76
C GLN A 46 -21.61 -20.25 3.01
N SER A 47 -20.28 -20.37 3.12
CA SER A 47 -19.62 -21.59 3.60
C SER A 47 -19.87 -21.79 5.11
N LEU A 48 -19.84 -23.04 5.57
CA LEU A 48 -20.15 -23.38 6.97
C LEU A 48 -19.08 -22.93 7.97
N LEU A 49 -17.80 -22.86 7.56
CA LEU A 49 -16.69 -22.48 8.43
C LEU A 49 -16.30 -21.01 8.32
N SER A 50 -16.70 -20.33 7.24
CA SER A 50 -16.40 -18.91 7.03
C SER A 50 -17.65 -18.18 6.54
N TYR A 51 -18.26 -17.41 7.44
CA TYR A 51 -19.49 -16.65 7.18
C TYR A 51 -19.37 -15.63 6.04
N LYS A 52 -18.16 -15.27 5.61
CA LYS A 52 -17.96 -14.34 4.48
C LYS A 52 -17.43 -15.01 3.21
N GLN A 53 -17.03 -16.28 3.28
CA GLN A 53 -16.74 -17.02 2.07
C GLN A 53 -18.05 -17.46 1.43
N LYS A 54 -18.29 -16.94 0.23
CA LYS A 54 -19.55 -17.08 -0.52
C LYS A 54 -19.33 -17.84 -1.82
N TYR A 55 -20.26 -18.72 -2.17
CA TYR A 55 -20.25 -19.45 -3.44
C TYR A 55 -21.66 -19.74 -3.96
N CYS A 56 -21.80 -19.94 -5.26
CA CYS A 56 -23.08 -20.21 -5.90
C CYS A 56 -23.26 -21.73 -6.04
N LYS A 57 -24.26 -22.30 -5.35
CA LYS A 57 -24.53 -23.76 -5.37
C LYS A 57 -24.80 -24.25 -6.80
N LYS A 58 -25.65 -23.55 -7.56
CA LYS A 58 -26.01 -23.91 -8.95
C LYS A 58 -24.79 -23.93 -9.88
N CYS A 59 -23.97 -22.88 -9.85
CA CYS A 59 -22.77 -22.80 -10.69
C CYS A 59 -21.68 -23.78 -10.23
N LEU A 60 -21.58 -24.08 -8.93
CA LEU A 60 -20.66 -25.10 -8.43
C LEU A 60 -21.09 -26.50 -8.92
N SER A 61 -22.39 -26.82 -8.85
CA SER A 61 -22.92 -28.09 -9.38
C SER A 61 -22.67 -28.23 -10.88
N SER A 62 -22.89 -27.17 -11.67
CA SER A 62 -22.54 -27.17 -13.10
C SER A 62 -21.05 -27.42 -13.29
N TYR A 63 -20.19 -26.69 -12.56
CA TYR A 63 -18.74 -26.85 -12.67
C TYR A 63 -18.26 -28.26 -12.32
N ILE A 64 -18.84 -28.90 -11.30
CA ILE A 64 -18.52 -30.28 -10.93
C ILE A 64 -18.96 -31.25 -12.04
N ASN A 65 -20.12 -31.05 -12.64
CA ASN A 65 -20.59 -31.90 -13.76
C ASN A 65 -19.73 -31.74 -15.02
N ASP A 66 -19.24 -30.52 -15.26
CA ASP A 66 -18.42 -30.19 -16.43
C ASP A 66 -16.94 -30.55 -16.24
N THR A 67 -16.53 -31.07 -15.07
CA THR A 67 -15.14 -31.44 -14.76
C THR A 67 -15.02 -32.86 -14.22
N THR A 68 -14.02 -33.61 -14.67
CA THR A 68 -13.88 -35.04 -14.33
C THR A 68 -13.23 -35.32 -12.98
N ASP A 69 -12.45 -34.38 -12.43
CA ASP A 69 -11.77 -34.52 -11.14
C ASP A 69 -11.45 -33.14 -10.52
N TYR A 70 -12.45 -32.55 -9.85
CA TYR A 70 -12.33 -31.20 -9.30
C TYR A 70 -11.35 -31.12 -8.12
N ASN A 71 -11.00 -32.23 -7.46
CA ASN A 71 -9.99 -32.27 -6.39
C ASN A 71 -8.60 -31.90 -6.92
N LEU A 72 -8.36 -32.07 -8.23
CA LEU A 72 -7.14 -31.60 -8.88
C LEU A 72 -7.08 -30.08 -8.96
N TYR A 73 -8.23 -29.39 -9.00
CA TYR A 73 -8.30 -27.96 -9.28
C TYR A 73 -8.57 -27.12 -8.02
N LEU A 74 -9.25 -27.70 -7.03
CA LEU A 74 -9.76 -27.02 -5.85
C LEU A 74 -9.32 -27.73 -4.57
N ASP A 75 -8.72 -26.97 -3.65
CA ASP A 75 -8.52 -27.43 -2.27
C ASP A 75 -9.74 -27.06 -1.40
N VAL A 76 -10.66 -28.01 -1.30
CA VAL A 76 -11.95 -27.88 -0.61
C VAL A 76 -11.99 -28.75 0.65
N LEU A 77 -12.52 -28.18 1.73
CA LEU A 77 -12.94 -28.88 2.94
C LEU A 77 -14.46 -29.11 2.84
N VAL A 78 -14.89 -30.35 3.06
CA VAL A 78 -16.30 -30.77 2.97
C VAL A 78 -16.74 -31.45 4.26
N ASP A 79 -18.02 -31.29 4.59
CA ASP A 79 -18.63 -31.95 5.75
C ASP A 79 -18.99 -33.39 5.38
N LEU A 80 -18.45 -34.36 6.13
CA LEU A 80 -18.63 -35.80 5.87
C LEU A 80 -19.77 -36.41 6.68
N GLU A 81 -20.49 -35.64 7.50
CA GLU A 81 -21.64 -36.14 8.26
C GLU A 81 -22.88 -36.29 7.33
N CYS A 82 -22.88 -37.36 6.53
CA CYS A 82 -24.09 -37.88 5.89
C CYS A 82 -24.87 -38.71 6.93
N SER A 83 -26.06 -38.27 7.31
CA SER A 83 -26.88 -38.91 8.34
C SER A 83 -27.46 -40.28 7.95
N ASP A 84 -27.35 -40.70 6.68
CA ASP A 84 -28.02 -41.89 6.15
C ASP A 84 -27.10 -43.09 5.83
N HIS A 85 -25.78 -42.95 6.00
CA HIS A 85 -24.84 -44.07 5.79
C HIS A 85 -23.72 -44.08 6.83
N GLU A 86 -23.54 -45.21 7.51
CA GLU A 86 -22.34 -45.51 8.29
C GLU A 86 -21.14 -45.62 7.34
N ILE A 87 -20.47 -44.50 7.07
CA ILE A 87 -19.17 -44.50 6.39
C ILE A 87 -18.17 -45.15 7.36
N ASN A 88 -17.72 -46.35 7.00
CA ASN A 88 -16.73 -47.13 7.72
C ASN A 88 -15.50 -46.25 8.07
N LYS A 89 -15.26 -46.04 9.38
CA LYS A 89 -14.30 -45.06 9.96
C LYS A 89 -12.80 -45.31 9.67
N THR A 90 -12.46 -46.04 8.61
CA THR A 90 -11.08 -46.41 8.27
C THR A 90 -10.63 -45.97 6.86
N LYS A 91 -11.52 -45.42 6.04
CA LYS A 91 -11.16 -44.77 4.77
C LYS A 91 -11.75 -43.37 4.72
N VAL A 92 -10.90 -42.35 4.74
CA VAL A 92 -11.27 -40.96 4.42
C VAL A 92 -11.69 -40.94 2.95
N PRO A 93 -12.94 -40.57 2.59
CA PRO A 93 -13.37 -40.50 1.20
C PRO A 93 -12.46 -39.53 0.43
N GLN A 94 -11.91 -39.99 -0.69
CA GLN A 94 -11.03 -39.18 -1.55
C GLN A 94 -11.83 -38.33 -2.56
N SER A 95 -13.17 -38.46 -2.62
CA SER A 95 -14.01 -37.79 -3.62
C SER A 95 -15.33 -37.24 -3.05
N ILE A 96 -15.77 -36.07 -3.55
CA ILE A 96 -17.10 -35.43 -3.29
C ILE A 96 -18.23 -36.24 -3.94
N GLN A 97 -17.92 -37.05 -4.96
CA GLN A 97 -18.90 -37.93 -5.61
C GLN A 97 -19.42 -39.04 -4.68
N GLU A 98 -18.77 -39.29 -3.54
CA GLU A 98 -19.23 -40.26 -2.53
C GLU A 98 -20.20 -39.66 -1.49
N CYS A 99 -20.48 -38.36 -1.52
CA CYS A 99 -21.41 -37.73 -0.58
C CYS A 99 -22.85 -37.69 -1.13
N CYS A 100 -23.77 -38.40 -0.47
CA CYS A 100 -25.19 -38.41 -0.83
C CYS A 100 -25.82 -37.01 -0.75
N GLY A 101 -26.46 -36.59 -1.86
CA GLY A 101 -27.62 -35.68 -1.90
C GLY A 101 -27.39 -34.20 -1.62
N ASP A 102 -26.70 -33.84 -0.54
CA ASP A 102 -26.53 -32.45 -0.10
C ASP A 102 -25.10 -32.15 0.31
N LEU A 103 -24.26 -31.89 -0.70
CA LEU A 103 -22.89 -31.49 -0.51
C LEU A 103 -22.79 -30.16 0.26
N LYS A 104 -22.29 -30.22 1.50
CA LYS A 104 -22.04 -29.06 2.34
C LYS A 104 -20.56 -28.67 2.30
N ILE A 105 -20.25 -27.61 1.57
CA ILE A 105 -18.89 -27.06 1.53
C ILE A 105 -18.58 -26.36 2.85
N LEU A 106 -17.58 -26.85 3.57
CA LEU A 106 -17.09 -26.25 4.80
C LEU A 106 -16.29 -24.99 4.50
N SER A 107 -15.29 -25.11 3.62
CA SER A 107 -14.55 -23.96 3.08
C SER A 107 -13.68 -24.33 1.87
N PHE A 108 -13.27 -23.31 1.11
CA PHE A 108 -12.23 -23.39 0.08
C PHE A 108 -10.93 -22.79 0.63
N LYS A 109 -9.81 -23.54 0.65
CA LYS A 109 -8.53 -23.00 1.12
C LYS A 109 -7.97 -21.91 0.21
N GLN A 110 -8.22 -21.99 -1.09
CA GLN A 110 -7.80 -20.98 -2.07
C GLN A 110 -8.58 -19.66 -1.98
N ILE A 111 -9.58 -19.53 -1.10
CA ILE A 111 -10.39 -18.32 -0.96
C ILE A 111 -10.31 -17.83 0.47
N ILE A 112 -9.86 -16.60 0.63
CA ILE A 112 -9.54 -16.04 1.94
C ILE A 112 -10.56 -14.97 2.33
N ASP A 113 -10.91 -14.91 3.62
CA ASP A 113 -11.58 -13.78 4.24
C ASP A 113 -10.83 -13.30 5.50
N ASP A 114 -10.85 -11.98 5.71
CA ASP A 114 -10.12 -11.21 6.74
C ASP A 114 -10.34 -11.69 8.20
N HIS A 115 -11.32 -12.57 8.45
CA HIS A 115 -11.63 -13.09 9.77
C HIS A 115 -12.26 -14.49 9.67
N SER A 116 -11.49 -15.49 9.21
CA SER A 116 -11.92 -16.89 9.35
C SER A 116 -11.75 -17.33 10.81
N THR A 117 -12.54 -16.80 11.74
CA THR A 117 -12.56 -17.27 13.12
C THR A 117 -13.44 -18.51 13.22
N PHE A 118 -12.84 -19.67 13.44
CA PHE A 118 -13.62 -20.90 13.63
C PHE A 118 -14.30 -20.90 15.01
N GLY A 119 -15.63 -21.09 15.03
CA GLY A 119 -16.36 -21.36 16.28
C GLY A 119 -15.99 -22.71 16.90
N SER A 120 -16.26 -22.89 18.20
CA SER A 120 -15.97 -24.12 18.97
C SER A 120 -16.62 -25.41 18.44
N LYS A 121 -17.60 -25.29 17.54
CA LYS A 121 -18.36 -26.41 16.99
C LYS A 121 -17.59 -27.30 16.00
N TYR A 122 -16.38 -26.91 15.59
CA TYR A 122 -15.60 -27.57 14.52
C TYR A 122 -14.20 -28.03 14.94
N ASP A 123 -13.98 -28.36 16.22
CA ASP A 123 -12.71 -28.91 16.72
C ASP A 123 -12.25 -30.19 16.00
N LYS A 124 -13.19 -30.94 15.38
CA LYS A 124 -12.87 -32.10 14.54
C LYS A 124 -12.15 -31.70 13.25
N VAL A 125 -12.54 -30.59 12.60
CA VAL A 125 -11.89 -30.06 11.39
C VAL A 125 -10.47 -29.60 11.71
N TYR A 126 -10.30 -28.95 12.86
CA TYR A 126 -8.99 -28.57 13.40
C TYR A 126 -8.08 -29.79 13.63
N LYS A 127 -8.60 -30.87 14.22
CA LYS A 127 -7.84 -32.13 14.37
C LYS A 127 -7.47 -32.77 13.02
N SER A 128 -8.31 -32.63 11.99
CA SER A 128 -8.01 -33.11 10.64
C SER A 128 -6.97 -32.27 9.89
N GLU A 129 -6.78 -31.01 10.26
CA GLU A 129 -5.80 -30.08 9.67
C GLU A 129 -4.36 -30.30 10.19
N LYS A 130 -4.12 -31.32 11.02
CA LYS A 130 -2.77 -31.64 11.53
C LYS A 130 -1.75 -31.90 10.39
N TYR A 131 -2.24 -32.24 9.20
CA TYR A 131 -1.42 -32.46 8.01
C TYR A 131 -1.97 -31.66 6.82
N CYS A 132 -1.08 -31.17 5.97
CA CYS A 132 -1.46 -30.57 4.71
C CYS A 132 -2.12 -31.61 3.80
N LYS A 133 -3.36 -31.38 3.36
CA LYS A 133 -4.11 -32.28 2.45
C LYS A 133 -3.37 -32.55 1.14
N LEU A 134 -2.60 -31.57 0.65
CA LEU A 134 -1.94 -31.62 -0.66
C LEU A 134 -0.60 -32.37 -0.66
N CYS A 135 0.15 -32.37 0.45
CA CYS A 135 1.47 -33.00 0.51
C CYS A 135 1.69 -33.95 1.70
N GLY A 136 0.72 -34.06 2.62
CA GLY A 136 0.80 -34.92 3.80
C GLY A 136 1.76 -34.45 4.90
N LYS A 137 2.49 -33.34 4.72
CA LYS A 137 3.39 -32.81 5.76
C LYS A 137 2.60 -32.28 6.95
N SER A 138 3.05 -32.57 8.17
CA SER A 138 2.42 -32.05 9.40
C SER A 138 2.41 -30.53 9.39
N LEU A 139 1.30 -29.87 9.70
CA LEU A 139 1.24 -28.44 9.97
C LEU A 139 1.63 -28.21 11.44
N LEU A 140 2.53 -27.25 11.71
CA LEU A 140 2.81 -26.85 13.09
C LEU A 140 1.60 -26.08 13.62
N HIS A 141 0.93 -26.58 14.65
CA HIS A 141 -0.09 -25.78 15.33
C HIS A 141 0.57 -24.77 16.24
N ARG A 142 0.46 -23.48 15.92
CA ARG A 142 0.56 -22.42 16.94
C ARG A 142 -0.80 -22.36 17.63
N GLU A 143 -0.89 -22.92 18.83
CA GLU A 143 -2.02 -22.64 19.72
C GLU A 143 -1.87 -21.19 20.21
N THR A 144 -2.62 -20.27 19.61
CA THR A 144 -2.87 -18.96 20.23
C THR A 144 -4.29 -18.94 20.74
N TYR A 145 -4.48 -18.45 21.95
CA TYR A 145 -5.72 -18.56 22.73
C TYR A 145 -6.96 -17.86 22.14
N ILE A 146 -6.87 -17.17 20.99
CA ILE A 146 -7.90 -16.18 20.59
C ILE A 146 -8.36 -16.28 19.12
N THR A 147 -7.61 -16.87 18.18
CA THR A 147 -8.04 -16.96 16.77
C THR A 147 -7.56 -18.26 16.12
N LYS A 148 -8.49 -19.12 15.70
CA LYS A 148 -8.18 -20.26 14.83
C LYS A 148 -8.38 -19.79 13.38
N GLU A 149 -7.32 -19.70 12.58
CA GLU A 149 -7.34 -19.28 11.17
C GLU A 149 -6.76 -20.36 10.24
N LEU A 150 -7.03 -20.27 8.92
CA LEU A 150 -6.50 -21.20 7.91
C LEU A 150 -4.98 -21.04 7.74
N ILE A 151 -4.24 -22.13 7.98
CA ILE A 151 -2.77 -22.19 7.84
C ILE A 151 -2.42 -22.73 6.45
N PHE A 152 -1.52 -22.04 5.74
CA PHE A 152 -0.97 -22.48 4.46
C PHE A 152 0.34 -23.25 4.65
N CYS A 153 0.51 -24.32 3.88
CA CYS A 153 1.78 -25.03 3.76
C CYS A 153 2.64 -24.37 2.69
N SER A 154 3.83 -23.88 3.06
CA SER A 154 4.70 -23.17 2.12
C SER A 154 5.16 -24.04 0.94
N ASP A 155 5.18 -25.37 1.08
CA ASP A 155 5.48 -26.29 -0.04
C ASP A 155 4.34 -26.43 -1.06
N CYS A 156 3.11 -26.06 -0.70
CA CYS A 156 1.92 -26.23 -1.54
C CYS A 156 1.29 -24.90 -1.97
N TYR A 157 1.61 -23.83 -1.26
CA TYR A 157 1.15 -22.47 -1.50
C TYR A 157 2.37 -21.57 -1.48
N LEU A 158 2.91 -21.35 -2.67
CA LEU A 158 4.13 -20.59 -2.89
C LEU A 158 3.77 -19.13 -3.19
N ILE A 159 4.53 -18.24 -2.58
CA ILE A 159 4.46 -16.80 -2.82
C ILE A 159 5.72 -16.37 -3.59
N PHE A 160 5.55 -15.47 -4.54
CA PHE A 160 6.67 -15.00 -5.37
C PHE A 160 6.58 -13.53 -5.69
N THR A 161 7.74 -12.94 -5.91
CA THR A 161 7.95 -11.54 -6.29
C THR A 161 8.72 -11.49 -7.59
N GLU A 162 8.34 -10.61 -8.49
CA GLU A 162 9.06 -10.38 -9.74
C GLU A 162 9.15 -8.89 -10.06
N ARG A 163 10.23 -8.50 -10.74
CA ARG A 163 10.32 -7.24 -11.48
C ARG A 163 10.00 -7.50 -12.93
N MET A 164 9.07 -6.73 -13.46
CA MET A 164 8.81 -6.73 -14.89
C MET A 164 8.82 -5.32 -15.44
N GLU A 165 9.29 -5.15 -16.66
CA GLU A 165 9.14 -3.89 -17.36
C GLU A 165 7.66 -3.66 -17.68
N SER A 166 7.10 -2.54 -17.22
CA SER A 166 5.75 -2.14 -17.53
C SER A 166 5.59 -1.90 -19.03
N SER A 167 4.56 -2.52 -19.62
CA SER A 167 4.22 -2.33 -21.02
C SER A 167 3.77 -0.91 -21.35
N LEU A 168 3.30 -0.16 -20.35
CA LEU A 168 2.81 1.22 -20.52
C LEU A 168 3.91 2.24 -20.35
N VAL A 169 4.77 2.06 -19.35
CA VAL A 169 5.65 3.13 -18.87
C VAL A 169 7.13 2.87 -19.10
N LYS A 170 7.49 1.67 -19.59
CA LYS A 170 8.88 1.27 -19.85
C LYS A 170 9.78 1.42 -18.61
N LYS A 171 9.23 1.11 -17.44
CA LYS A 171 9.91 1.09 -16.15
C LYS A 171 9.63 -0.21 -15.42
N GLU A 172 10.57 -0.64 -14.59
CA GLU A 172 10.39 -1.82 -13.73
C GLU A 172 9.27 -1.58 -12.72
N ILE A 173 8.27 -2.45 -12.73
CA ILE A 173 7.22 -2.54 -11.70
C ILE A 173 7.40 -3.83 -10.90
N SER A 174 6.93 -3.82 -9.65
CA SER A 174 6.94 -5.00 -8.80
C SER A 174 5.59 -5.72 -8.86
N ILE A 175 5.62 -7.03 -9.09
CA ILE A 175 4.44 -7.90 -8.98
C ILE A 175 4.64 -8.90 -7.86
N PHE A 176 3.60 -9.04 -7.05
CA PHE A 176 3.48 -10.01 -5.98
C PHE A 176 2.43 -11.06 -6.34
N TYR A 177 2.85 -12.31 -6.44
CA TYR A 177 2.00 -13.43 -6.82
C TYR A 177 1.55 -14.17 -5.56
N ILE A 178 0.26 -14.07 -5.24
CA ILE A 178 -0.33 -14.80 -4.11
C ILE A 178 -1.11 -16.03 -4.58
N PRO A 179 -0.98 -17.17 -3.87
CA PRO A 179 -1.57 -18.44 -4.27
C PRO A 179 -3.05 -18.59 -3.89
N TRP A 180 -3.75 -17.48 -3.62
CA TRP A 180 -5.17 -17.45 -3.28
C TRP A 180 -5.93 -16.34 -4.00
N TRP A 181 -7.26 -16.49 -4.01
CA TRP A 181 -8.24 -15.59 -4.57
C TRP A 181 -8.58 -14.49 -3.56
N ASN A 182 -8.10 -13.27 -3.80
CA ASN A 182 -8.34 -12.14 -2.92
C ASN A 182 -9.77 -11.61 -3.14
N THR A 183 -10.66 -11.78 -2.16
CA THR A 183 -12.06 -11.32 -2.22
C THR A 183 -12.31 -9.96 -1.57
N ALA A 184 -11.28 -9.32 -1.02
CA ALA A 184 -11.42 -8.07 -0.28
C ALA A 184 -11.98 -6.93 -1.15
N TYR A 185 -12.85 -6.10 -0.58
CA TYR A 185 -13.37 -4.90 -1.24
C TYR A 185 -12.68 -3.61 -0.76
N LYS A 186 -11.75 -3.72 0.20
CA LYS A 186 -10.91 -2.63 0.69
C LYS A 186 -9.46 -2.89 0.32
N CYS A 187 -8.71 -1.83 0.05
CA CYS A 187 -7.29 -1.90 -0.23
C CYS A 187 -6.50 -2.31 1.02
N ASP A 188 -5.62 -3.30 0.89
CA ASP A 188 -4.79 -3.79 2.00
C ASP A 188 -3.84 -2.72 2.55
N ALA A 189 -3.46 -1.73 1.72
CA ALA A 189 -2.52 -0.65 2.09
C ALA A 189 -3.18 0.60 2.71
N CYS A 190 -4.34 1.03 2.23
CA CYS A 190 -4.96 2.29 2.67
C CYS A 190 -6.41 2.16 3.13
N TYR A 191 -6.96 0.95 3.15
CA TYR A 191 -8.34 0.64 3.56
C TYR A 191 -9.45 1.34 2.76
N SER A 192 -9.10 2.02 1.67
CA SER A 192 -10.08 2.64 0.78
C SER A 192 -10.79 1.56 -0.03
N THR A 193 -12.06 1.79 -0.34
CA THR A 193 -12.85 0.90 -1.20
C THR A 193 -12.18 0.73 -2.56
N LEU A 194 -12.05 -0.51 -3.02
CA LEU A 194 -11.47 -0.86 -4.31
C LEU A 194 -12.49 -0.62 -5.43
N ILE A 195 -12.00 -0.15 -6.58
CA ILE A 195 -12.80 0.02 -7.79
C ILE A 195 -12.67 -1.26 -8.60
N PHE A 196 -13.79 -1.93 -8.86
CA PHE A 196 -13.84 -3.15 -9.67
C PHE A 196 -13.98 -2.78 -11.15
N THR A 197 -13.08 -3.29 -11.98
CA THR A 197 -13.10 -3.07 -13.44
C THR A 197 -13.63 -4.28 -14.19
N SER A 198 -13.60 -5.46 -13.57
CA SER A 198 -14.22 -6.68 -14.07
C SER A 198 -14.54 -7.63 -12.92
N ASP A 199 -15.06 -8.81 -13.24
CA ASP A 199 -15.32 -9.87 -12.27
C ASP A 199 -14.05 -10.49 -11.66
N CYS A 200 -12.86 -10.14 -12.12
CA CYS A 200 -11.57 -10.65 -11.65
C CYS A 200 -10.48 -9.57 -11.57
N GLN A 201 -10.87 -8.30 -11.69
CA GLN A 201 -9.95 -7.16 -11.62
C GLN A 201 -10.51 -6.05 -10.75
N LYS A 202 -9.66 -5.54 -9.87
CA LYS A 202 -9.96 -4.39 -9.02
C LYS A 202 -8.68 -3.62 -8.75
N TYR A 203 -8.80 -2.33 -8.45
CA TYR A 203 -7.65 -1.50 -8.12
C TYR A 203 -7.98 -0.47 -7.05
N CYS A 204 -6.94 0.03 -6.39
CA CYS A 204 -7.06 1.14 -5.47
C CYS A 204 -6.68 2.43 -6.18
N SER A 205 -7.60 3.37 -6.38
CA SER A 205 -7.30 4.69 -6.96
C SER A 205 -6.39 5.55 -6.08
N ASN A 206 -6.35 5.29 -4.78
CA ASN A 206 -5.49 6.04 -3.84
C ASN A 206 -4.05 5.53 -3.82
N CYS A 207 -3.83 4.23 -4.02
CA CYS A 207 -2.50 3.61 -3.93
C CYS A 207 -1.95 3.12 -5.27
N TYR A 208 -2.80 3.08 -6.31
CA TYR A 208 -2.51 2.48 -7.61
C TYR A 208 -1.94 1.08 -7.50
N ILE A 209 -2.54 0.30 -6.61
CA ILE A 209 -2.31 -1.13 -6.48
C ILE A 209 -3.43 -1.83 -7.24
N PHE A 210 -3.06 -2.69 -8.18
CA PHE A 210 -3.99 -3.49 -8.97
C PHE A 210 -4.00 -4.93 -8.46
N TYR A 211 -5.17 -5.54 -8.41
CA TYR A 211 -5.39 -6.92 -8.00
C TYR A 211 -6.05 -7.64 -9.17
N VAL A 212 -5.34 -8.61 -9.76
CA VAL A 212 -5.80 -9.33 -10.94
C VAL A 212 -5.86 -10.83 -10.63
N GLY A 213 -7.07 -11.36 -10.56
CA GLY A 213 -7.33 -12.77 -10.27
C GLY A 213 -7.30 -13.65 -11.52
N CYS A 214 -6.76 -14.87 -11.40
CA CYS A 214 -6.88 -15.90 -12.43
C CYS A 214 -8.05 -16.85 -12.16
N ARG A 215 -9.10 -16.76 -12.97
CA ARG A 215 -10.32 -17.61 -12.85
C ARG A 215 -10.08 -19.11 -13.02
N TYR A 216 -8.93 -19.54 -13.51
CA TYR A 216 -8.62 -20.96 -13.70
C TYR A 216 -7.75 -21.55 -12.58
N CYS A 217 -7.07 -20.70 -11.82
CA CYS A 217 -6.09 -21.11 -10.82
C CYS A 217 -6.47 -20.65 -9.41
N LEU A 218 -7.43 -19.72 -9.29
CA LEU A 218 -7.77 -19.03 -8.03
C LEU A 218 -6.54 -18.40 -7.35
N THR A 219 -5.64 -17.82 -8.14
CA THR A 219 -4.48 -17.02 -7.68
C THR A 219 -4.73 -15.55 -7.97
N THR A 220 -4.02 -14.66 -7.29
CA THR A 220 -4.11 -13.21 -7.53
C THR A 220 -2.71 -12.63 -7.74
N ASN A 221 -2.57 -11.77 -8.74
CA ASN A 221 -1.40 -10.93 -8.93
C ASN A 221 -1.69 -9.56 -8.30
N ILE A 222 -0.89 -9.14 -7.32
CA ILE A 222 -0.93 -7.80 -6.74
C ILE A 222 0.19 -7.00 -7.40
N ILE A 223 -0.18 -5.93 -8.09
CA ILE A 223 0.72 -5.18 -8.96
C ILE A 223 0.89 -3.79 -8.36
N PHE A 224 2.14 -3.42 -8.12
CA PHE A 224 2.52 -2.12 -7.59
C PHE A 224 2.98 -1.23 -8.74
N GLY A 225 2.03 -0.43 -9.23
CA GLY A 225 2.26 0.47 -10.35
C GLY A 225 1.50 0.11 -11.62
N PRO A 226 1.67 0.92 -12.67
CA PRO A 226 0.88 0.87 -13.89
C PRO A 226 1.42 -0.18 -14.85
N THR A 227 0.55 -1.01 -15.41
CA THR A 227 0.87 -1.94 -16.51
C THR A 227 -0.39 -2.21 -17.32
N GLY A 228 -0.21 -2.49 -18.61
CA GLY A 228 -1.31 -2.81 -19.52
C GLY A 228 -1.67 -4.29 -19.50
N GLN A 229 -0.82 -5.13 -18.90
CA GLN A 229 -1.07 -6.56 -18.80
C GLN A 229 -0.32 -7.22 -17.64
N THR A 230 -0.78 -8.40 -17.26
CA THR A 230 -0.09 -9.32 -16.35
C THR A 230 -0.34 -10.76 -16.77
N GLN A 231 0.50 -11.68 -16.33
CA GLN A 231 0.38 -13.10 -16.65
C GLN A 231 0.21 -13.92 -15.37
N CYS A 232 -0.72 -14.89 -15.38
CA CYS A 232 -0.80 -15.88 -14.31
C CYS A 232 0.44 -16.79 -14.36
N LYS A 233 1.22 -16.88 -13.28
CA LYS A 233 2.44 -17.71 -13.25
C LYS A 233 2.17 -19.20 -13.41
N LYS A 234 1.02 -19.69 -12.96
CA LYS A 234 0.59 -21.07 -13.10
C LYS A 234 0.16 -21.42 -14.53
N CYS A 235 -0.94 -20.84 -15.01
CA CYS A 235 -1.50 -21.24 -16.31
C CYS A 235 -1.02 -20.41 -17.50
N LYS A 236 -0.12 -19.45 -17.29
CA LYS A 236 0.47 -18.57 -18.32
C LYS A 236 -0.55 -17.73 -19.13
N ARG A 237 -1.81 -17.71 -18.73
CA ARG A 237 -2.83 -16.84 -19.35
C ARG A 237 -2.54 -15.38 -19.06
N ILE A 238 -2.62 -14.56 -20.10
CA ILE A 238 -2.45 -13.09 -20.03
C ILE A 238 -3.78 -12.45 -19.66
N SER A 239 -3.73 -11.44 -18.82
CA SER A 239 -4.86 -10.57 -18.46
C SER A 239 -4.48 -9.13 -18.79
N PHE A 240 -5.30 -8.47 -19.60
CA PHE A 240 -5.15 -7.05 -19.92
C PHE A 240 -5.75 -6.19 -18.81
N ILE A 241 -5.06 -5.11 -18.46
CA ILE A 241 -5.43 -4.19 -17.38
C ILE A 241 -5.68 -2.82 -18.01
N SER A 242 -6.85 -2.25 -17.75
CA SER A 242 -7.13 -0.85 -18.08
C SER A 242 -6.53 0.04 -17.01
N CYS A 243 -5.50 0.81 -17.37
CA CYS A 243 -4.90 1.83 -16.51
C CYS A 243 -5.12 3.21 -17.15
N HIS A 244 -5.38 4.21 -16.31
CA HIS A 244 -5.32 5.60 -16.77
C HIS A 244 -3.83 5.99 -16.88
N ASP A 245 -3.39 6.38 -18.07
CA ASP A 245 -2.00 6.79 -18.33
C ASP A 245 -1.73 8.17 -17.73
N ASP A 246 -1.08 8.23 -16.57
CA ASP A 246 -0.46 9.46 -16.07
C ASP A 246 1.06 9.26 -15.87
N PRO A 247 1.91 9.79 -16.77
CA PRO A 247 3.36 9.56 -16.79
C PRO A 247 4.12 9.88 -15.49
N LEU A 248 3.63 10.78 -14.64
CA LEU A 248 4.32 11.14 -13.40
C LEU A 248 3.86 10.31 -12.20
N LEU A 249 2.58 9.97 -12.17
CA LEU A 249 2.07 8.98 -11.24
C LEU A 249 2.92 7.70 -11.30
N ASN A 250 3.33 7.34 -12.50
CA ASN A 250 4.22 6.22 -12.80
C ASN A 250 5.61 6.38 -12.20
N ASN A 251 6.09 7.61 -11.94
CA ASN A 251 7.37 7.87 -11.26
C ASN A 251 7.22 7.86 -9.73
N ILE A 252 6.06 8.28 -9.24
CA ILE A 252 5.74 8.41 -7.81
C ILE A 252 5.43 7.05 -7.16
N ILE A 253 4.75 6.14 -7.87
CA ILE A 253 4.33 4.84 -7.33
C ILE A 253 5.46 3.79 -7.35
N LEU A 254 6.51 4.04 -8.14
CA LEU A 254 7.69 3.17 -8.24
C LEU A 254 8.61 3.32 -7.02
N TYR A 255 8.07 3.07 -5.83
CA TYR A 255 8.92 2.79 -4.68
C TYR A 255 9.36 1.34 -4.71
N ASP A 256 10.66 1.17 -4.87
CA ASP A 256 11.36 -0.11 -4.86
C ASP A 256 11.33 -0.75 -3.45
N ASN A 257 10.20 -1.38 -3.14
CA ASN A 257 10.05 -2.22 -1.95
C ASN A 257 10.40 -3.68 -2.27
N LEU A 258 10.95 -4.00 -3.44
CA LEU A 258 11.17 -5.41 -3.83
C LEU A 258 12.19 -6.09 -2.92
N SER A 259 13.27 -5.41 -2.51
CA SER A 259 14.21 -5.96 -1.53
C SER A 259 13.53 -6.30 -0.19
N LYS A 260 12.53 -5.51 0.21
CA LYS A 260 11.71 -5.79 1.39
C LYS A 260 10.74 -6.94 1.14
N PHE A 261 10.10 -6.98 -0.03
CA PHE A 261 9.18 -8.06 -0.39
C PHE A 261 9.90 -9.40 -0.52
N GLU A 262 11.06 -9.44 -1.15
CA GLU A 262 11.93 -10.61 -1.18
C GLU A 262 12.33 -11.03 0.22
N ASN A 263 12.64 -10.08 1.12
CA ASN A 263 12.94 -10.40 2.50
C ASN A 263 11.72 -11.01 3.22
N ILE A 264 10.50 -10.53 2.96
CA ILE A 264 9.28 -11.14 3.47
C ILE A 264 9.18 -12.58 2.95
N VAL A 265 9.30 -12.79 1.63
CA VAL A 265 9.19 -14.11 1.00
C VAL A 265 10.27 -15.08 1.52
N LYS A 266 11.51 -14.62 1.68
CA LYS A 266 12.64 -15.41 2.23
C LYS A 266 12.42 -15.82 3.69
N ASN A 267 11.69 -15.01 4.46
CA ASN A 267 11.40 -15.26 5.88
C ASN A 267 10.01 -15.87 6.11
N ILE A 268 9.34 -16.36 5.06
CA ILE A 268 8.09 -17.11 5.23
C ILE A 268 8.40 -18.39 6.00
N ASP A 269 7.81 -18.51 7.19
CA ASP A 269 7.85 -19.73 7.98
C ASP A 269 7.36 -20.93 7.13
N LYS A 270 7.79 -22.15 7.50
CA LYS A 270 7.33 -23.40 6.84
C LYS A 270 5.79 -23.50 6.74
N TYR A 271 5.09 -22.79 7.62
CA TYR A 271 3.66 -22.58 7.59
C TYR A 271 3.37 -21.12 7.90
N PHE A 272 2.45 -20.50 7.17
CA PHE A 272 2.15 -19.08 7.34
C PHE A 272 0.65 -18.80 7.28
N MET A 273 0.27 -17.68 7.90
CA MET A 273 -1.06 -17.12 7.82
C MET A 273 -1.09 -16.03 6.74
N HIS A 274 -2.17 -15.97 5.98
CA HIS A 274 -2.28 -14.97 4.91
C HIS A 274 -2.28 -13.53 5.46
N MET A 275 -2.87 -13.29 6.64
CA MET A 275 -2.88 -11.97 7.27
C MET A 275 -1.48 -11.52 7.65
N ASP A 276 -0.61 -12.43 8.11
CA ASP A 276 0.79 -12.08 8.42
C ASP A 276 1.51 -11.56 7.17
N ILE A 277 1.23 -12.18 6.02
CA ILE A 277 1.79 -11.77 4.72
C ILE A 277 1.21 -10.43 4.29
N LEU A 278 -0.12 -10.26 4.28
CA LEU A 278 -0.76 -9.00 3.87
C LEU A 278 -0.37 -7.84 4.80
N ASP A 279 -0.29 -8.08 6.11
CA ASP A 279 0.16 -7.09 7.09
C ASP A 279 1.63 -6.72 6.91
N ALA A 280 2.49 -7.71 6.65
CA ALA A 280 3.89 -7.46 6.33
C ALA A 280 4.03 -6.65 5.03
N LEU A 281 3.24 -6.96 4.01
CA LEU A 281 3.27 -6.25 2.73
C LEU A 281 2.77 -4.82 2.87
N CYS A 282 1.63 -4.62 3.55
CA CYS A 282 0.85 -3.40 3.42
C CYS A 282 0.84 -2.50 4.66
N ARG A 283 0.95 -3.05 5.88
CA ARG A 283 0.85 -2.27 7.13
C ARG A 283 2.21 -1.83 7.69
N LYS A 284 3.22 -2.69 7.60
CA LYS A 284 4.55 -2.41 8.17
C LYS A 284 5.56 -1.82 7.17
N ASN A 285 5.41 -2.09 5.88
CA ASN A 285 6.47 -1.85 4.90
C ASN A 285 6.14 -0.84 3.80
N ILE A 286 4.88 -0.47 3.60
CA ILE A 286 4.51 0.64 2.72
C ILE A 286 4.55 1.91 3.55
N THR A 287 5.60 2.72 3.37
CA THR A 287 5.59 4.15 3.70
C THR A 287 4.30 4.71 3.12
N ILE A 288 3.42 5.25 3.97
CA ILE A 288 2.03 5.65 3.65
C ILE A 288 1.90 5.98 2.15
N PRO A 289 1.14 5.18 1.38
CA PRO A 289 1.05 5.39 -0.05
C PRO A 289 0.49 6.79 -0.27
N ILE A 290 1.21 7.61 -1.03
CA ILE A 290 0.77 8.96 -1.35
C ILE A 290 -0.57 8.85 -2.06
N LYS A 291 -1.56 9.56 -1.52
CA LYS A 291 -2.92 9.52 -2.01
C LYS A 291 -3.08 10.44 -3.23
N TRP A 292 -3.52 9.90 -4.35
CA TRP A 292 -4.11 10.73 -5.40
C TRP A 292 -5.46 11.27 -4.95
N ILE A 293 -5.66 12.57 -5.11
CA ILE A 293 -6.91 13.25 -4.74
C ILE A 293 -7.49 13.85 -6.03
N PRO A 294 -8.68 13.45 -6.48
CA PRO A 294 -9.29 14.03 -7.67
C PRO A 294 -9.43 15.55 -7.52
N TYR A 295 -9.02 16.31 -8.54
CA TYR A 295 -9.05 17.78 -8.49
C TYR A 295 -10.46 18.33 -8.23
N SER A 296 -11.49 17.63 -8.71
CA SER A 296 -12.90 17.93 -8.46
C SER A 296 -13.32 17.95 -6.98
N GLN A 297 -12.47 17.45 -6.07
CA GLN A 297 -12.70 17.55 -4.63
C GLN A 297 -12.33 18.93 -4.05
N PHE A 298 -11.75 19.83 -4.83
CA PHE A 298 -11.35 21.16 -4.38
C PHE A 298 -12.30 22.23 -4.93
N LYS A 299 -12.80 23.09 -4.04
CA LYS A 299 -13.60 24.28 -4.38
C LYS A 299 -12.94 25.54 -3.84
N ASP A 300 -13.42 26.69 -4.29
CA ASP A 300 -12.97 28.02 -3.84
C ASP A 300 -11.45 28.22 -3.98
N VAL A 301 -10.88 27.66 -5.05
CA VAL A 301 -9.44 27.71 -5.32
C VAL A 301 -9.04 29.16 -5.59
N LYS A 302 -8.20 29.73 -4.71
CA LYS A 302 -7.74 31.12 -4.78
C LYS A 302 -6.22 31.19 -4.69
N GLU A 303 -5.59 31.88 -5.63
CA GLU A 303 -4.15 32.13 -5.59
C GLU A 303 -3.81 32.97 -4.35
N MET A 304 -2.84 32.51 -3.56
CA MET A 304 -2.33 33.25 -2.40
C MET A 304 -1.02 33.94 -2.71
N THR A 305 -0.10 33.22 -3.36
CA THR A 305 1.23 33.72 -3.69
C THR A 305 1.86 32.91 -4.80
N ARG A 306 2.85 33.51 -5.47
CA ARG A 306 3.64 32.93 -6.54
C ARG A 306 5.11 33.20 -6.23
N GLY A 307 5.94 32.16 -6.25
CA GLY A 307 7.38 32.25 -5.97
C GLY A 307 8.20 31.34 -6.88
N GLY A 308 9.51 31.26 -6.61
CA GLY A 308 10.46 30.50 -7.43
C GLY A 308 10.22 28.98 -7.44
N TYR A 309 9.48 28.44 -6.47
CA TYR A 309 9.23 27.01 -6.31
C TYR A 309 7.77 26.60 -6.58
N GLY A 310 6.99 27.49 -7.20
CA GLY A 310 5.62 27.22 -7.61
C GLY A 310 4.61 28.28 -7.17
N ILE A 311 3.33 27.96 -7.39
CA ILE A 311 2.20 28.83 -7.07
C ILE A 311 1.38 28.17 -5.98
N ILE A 312 1.05 28.93 -4.94
CA ILE A 312 0.30 28.46 -3.78
C ILE A 312 -1.14 28.94 -3.92
N TYR A 313 -2.07 27.99 -3.93
CA TYR A 313 -3.50 28.24 -3.85
C TYR A 313 -4.06 27.77 -2.52
N LYS A 314 -5.09 28.47 -2.03
CA LYS A 314 -5.96 28.04 -0.94
C LYS A 314 -7.22 27.41 -1.54
N ALA A 315 -7.67 26.29 -0.98
CA ALA A 315 -8.90 25.65 -1.44
C ALA A 315 -9.66 24.98 -0.28
N THR A 316 -10.95 24.72 -0.51
CA THR A 316 -11.80 23.91 0.36
C THR A 316 -11.82 22.47 -0.15
N TRP A 317 -11.39 21.51 0.68
CA TRP A 317 -11.44 20.09 0.37
C TRP A 317 -12.77 19.47 0.81
N LEU A 318 -13.62 19.13 -0.15
CA LEU A 318 -15.01 18.70 0.08
C LEU A 318 -15.13 17.43 0.93
N SER A 319 -14.33 16.41 0.65
CA SER A 319 -14.46 15.11 1.33
C SER A 319 -14.08 15.16 2.80
N ASN A 320 -13.22 16.10 3.19
CA ASN A 320 -12.75 16.25 4.57
C ASN A 320 -13.36 17.48 5.27
N ASN A 321 -14.08 18.33 4.53
CA ASN A 321 -14.57 19.62 4.99
C ASN A 321 -13.45 20.47 5.65
N GLU A 322 -12.27 20.50 5.01
CA GLU A 322 -11.07 21.13 5.53
C GLU A 322 -10.50 22.14 4.53
N THR A 323 -9.90 23.22 5.02
CA THR A 323 -9.11 24.14 4.19
C THR A 323 -7.73 23.55 3.93
N VAL A 324 -7.29 23.53 2.68
CA VAL A 324 -6.00 22.99 2.24
C VAL A 324 -5.20 23.99 1.42
N ILE A 325 -3.90 23.74 1.34
CA ILE A 325 -3.00 24.38 0.37
C ILE A 325 -2.81 23.45 -0.83
N LEU A 326 -2.87 24.05 -2.01
CA LEU A 326 -2.54 23.45 -3.29
C LEU A 326 -1.26 24.13 -3.80
N LYS A 327 -0.12 23.46 -3.69
CA LYS A 327 1.16 23.94 -4.22
C LYS A 327 1.33 23.40 -5.64
N ARG A 328 1.10 24.25 -6.64
CA ARG A 328 1.23 23.93 -8.07
C ARG A 328 2.66 24.14 -8.54
N PHE A 329 3.17 23.14 -9.24
CA PHE A 329 4.47 23.16 -9.87
C PHE A 329 4.26 23.35 -11.38
N GLU A 330 4.62 24.52 -11.90
CA GLU A 330 4.54 24.78 -13.34
C GLU A 330 5.38 23.72 -14.09
N ASN A 331 4.86 23.14 -15.17
CA ASN A 331 5.44 22.02 -15.93
C ASN A 331 6.82 22.31 -16.58
N SER A 332 7.85 22.51 -15.76
CA SER A 332 9.27 22.52 -16.14
C SER A 332 9.97 21.27 -15.59
N LYS A 333 11.03 20.82 -16.27
CA LYS A 333 11.84 19.66 -15.83
C LYS A 333 12.45 19.83 -14.43
N ASN A 334 12.69 21.06 -13.98
CA ASN A 334 13.22 21.31 -12.64
C ASN A 334 12.10 21.26 -11.60
N ASN A 335 10.94 21.84 -11.90
CA ASN A 335 9.80 21.86 -10.99
C ASN A 335 9.23 20.47 -10.72
N ILE A 336 9.28 19.57 -11.70
CA ILE A 336 8.86 18.18 -11.51
C ILE A 336 9.78 17.41 -10.56
N LYS A 337 11.10 17.69 -10.62
CA LYS A 337 12.08 17.13 -9.68
C LYS A 337 11.82 17.65 -8.27
N CYS A 338 11.55 18.94 -8.11
CA CYS A 338 11.18 19.54 -6.82
C CYS A 338 9.89 18.93 -6.25
N PHE A 339 8.85 18.77 -7.08
CA PHE A 339 7.60 18.10 -6.70
C PHE A 339 7.87 16.68 -6.18
N LEU A 340 8.62 15.87 -6.94
CA LEU A 340 8.93 14.49 -6.56
C LEU A 340 9.78 14.43 -5.29
N ASN A 341 10.75 15.33 -5.15
CA ASN A 341 11.59 15.43 -3.95
C ASN A 341 10.78 15.83 -2.71
N GLU A 342 9.91 16.82 -2.81
CA GLU A 342 9.05 17.25 -1.70
C GLU A 342 8.11 16.12 -1.28
N LEU A 343 7.53 15.44 -2.26
CA LEU A 343 6.65 14.32 -2.03
C LEU A 343 7.39 13.16 -1.34
N LYS A 344 8.57 12.79 -1.85
CA LYS A 344 9.43 11.72 -1.29
C LYS A 344 9.88 12.04 0.13
N SER A 345 10.49 13.20 0.34
CA SER A 345 11.00 13.62 1.64
C SER A 345 9.89 13.73 2.69
N SER A 346 8.72 14.27 2.32
CA SER A 346 7.57 14.33 3.23
C SER A 346 7.07 12.95 3.64
N GLN A 347 7.05 11.95 2.74
CA GLN A 347 6.67 10.59 3.10
C GLN A 347 7.61 9.96 4.13
N HIS A 348 8.92 10.20 3.98
CA HIS A 348 9.93 9.65 4.88
C HIS A 348 9.98 10.39 6.22
N CYS A 349 9.79 11.71 6.21
CA CYS A 349 9.89 12.54 7.41
C CYS A 349 8.54 12.71 8.13
N TYR A 350 7.41 12.41 7.50
CA TYR A 350 6.11 12.54 8.16
C TYR A 350 5.76 11.27 8.95
N ASN A 351 5.76 11.37 10.27
CA ASN A 351 5.35 10.28 11.15
C ASN A 351 3.94 10.52 11.72
N ARG A 352 3.03 9.53 11.58
CA ARG A 352 1.65 9.59 12.13
C ARG A 352 1.57 9.39 13.64
N ASN A 353 2.59 8.78 14.25
CA ASN A 353 2.53 8.31 15.63
C ASN A 353 3.24 9.26 16.63
N PHE A 354 3.80 10.37 16.17
CA PHE A 354 4.55 11.32 17.01
C PHE A 354 4.03 12.76 16.84
N HIS A 355 4.42 13.60 17.79
CA HIS A 355 4.29 15.06 17.75
C HIS A 355 5.05 15.63 16.55
N ASN A 356 4.45 15.51 15.37
CA ASN A 356 5.17 15.73 14.14
C ASN A 356 5.30 17.22 13.85
N HIS A 357 6.54 17.72 13.84
CA HIS A 357 6.91 19.08 13.49
C HIS A 357 7.14 19.26 11.98
N ILE A 358 6.59 18.40 11.14
CA ILE A 358 6.61 18.51 9.67
C ILE A 358 5.19 18.76 9.15
N ILE A 359 5.05 19.66 8.17
CA ILE A 359 3.75 19.94 7.55
C ILE A 359 3.20 18.68 6.88
N LYS A 360 1.92 18.43 7.06
CA LYS A 360 1.28 17.25 6.48
C LYS A 360 1.03 17.45 4.99
N ILE A 361 1.60 16.57 4.18
CA ILE A 361 1.18 16.39 2.79
C ILE A 361 0.09 15.31 2.77
N TYR A 362 -1.10 15.68 2.31
CA TYR A 362 -2.23 14.76 2.18
C TYR A 362 -2.08 13.86 0.96
N GLY A 363 -1.45 14.37 -0.09
CA GLY A 363 -1.40 13.72 -1.38
C GLY A 363 -1.04 14.70 -2.48
N PHE A 364 -1.43 14.35 -3.70
CA PHE A 364 -1.29 15.22 -4.86
C PHE A 364 -2.49 15.07 -5.79
N THR A 365 -2.60 16.03 -6.69
CA THR A 365 -3.60 16.08 -7.76
C THR A 365 -2.95 16.63 -9.02
N LYS A 366 -3.75 16.78 -10.08
CA LYS A 366 -3.34 17.41 -11.32
C LYS A 366 -4.39 18.44 -11.71
N ASP A 367 -3.91 19.62 -12.05
CA ASP A 367 -4.74 20.68 -12.59
C ASP A 367 -5.34 20.20 -13.94
N PRO A 368 -6.67 20.12 -14.08
CA PRO A 368 -7.29 19.58 -15.29
C PRO A 368 -7.15 20.52 -16.49
N GLU A 369 -6.94 21.82 -16.28
CA GLU A 369 -6.81 22.81 -17.34
C GLU A 369 -5.36 22.90 -17.83
N LEU A 370 -4.41 22.94 -16.91
CA LEU A 370 -3.00 23.15 -17.21
C LEU A 370 -2.18 21.85 -17.31
N GLY A 371 -2.70 20.76 -16.75
CA GLY A 371 -1.97 19.49 -16.66
C GLY A 371 -0.78 19.51 -15.69
N ASP A 372 -0.65 20.56 -14.88
CA ASP A 372 0.39 20.72 -13.87
C ASP A 372 0.10 19.85 -12.63
N TYR A 373 1.16 19.35 -11.99
CA TYR A 373 1.03 18.63 -10.73
C TYR A 373 0.93 19.58 -9.55
N VAL A 374 0.12 19.17 -8.58
CA VAL A 374 -0.24 19.99 -7.43
C VAL A 374 -0.14 19.14 -6.16
N LEU A 375 0.69 19.57 -5.21
CA LEU A 375 0.71 18.96 -3.87
C LEU A 375 -0.47 19.49 -3.05
N VAL A 376 -1.13 18.57 -2.34
CA VAL A 376 -2.23 18.88 -1.43
C VAL A 376 -1.69 18.81 -0.01
N MET A 377 -1.65 19.95 0.66
CA MET A 377 -0.96 20.13 1.93
C MET A 377 -1.90 20.71 2.99
N LYS A 378 -1.58 20.49 4.26
CA LYS A 378 -2.30 21.13 5.36
C LYS A 378 -2.12 22.64 5.32
N TYR A 379 -3.22 23.37 5.50
CA TYR A 379 -3.18 24.81 5.67
C TYR A 379 -2.78 25.18 7.10
N ALA A 380 -1.66 25.88 7.26
CA ALA A 380 -1.25 26.48 8.52
C ALA A 380 -1.98 27.81 8.72
N THR A 381 -2.88 27.84 9.69
CA THR A 381 -3.88 28.92 9.81
C THR A 381 -3.28 30.30 10.08
N GLU A 382 -2.14 30.34 10.76
CA GLU A 382 -1.51 31.59 11.20
C GLU A 382 -0.30 31.99 10.34
N GLY A 383 -0.03 31.25 9.27
CA GLY A 383 1.07 31.56 8.34
C GLY A 383 2.44 31.15 8.87
N ASP A 384 3.47 31.88 8.44
CA ASP A 384 4.89 31.59 8.68
C ASP A 384 5.50 32.41 9.84
N LEU A 385 6.61 31.90 10.39
CA LEU A 385 7.29 32.52 11.53
C LEU A 385 7.79 33.93 11.21
N HIS A 386 8.24 34.17 9.98
CA HIS A 386 8.73 35.50 9.59
C HIS A 386 7.61 36.55 9.73
N LYS A 387 6.42 36.30 9.17
CA LYS A 387 5.26 37.17 9.33
C LYS A 387 4.75 37.22 10.76
N TYR A 388 4.79 36.11 11.47
CA TYR A 388 4.39 36.04 12.88
C TYR A 388 5.26 36.96 13.75
N LEU A 389 6.58 36.95 13.54
CA LEU A 389 7.50 37.82 14.28
C LEU A 389 7.24 39.29 13.98
N GLN A 390 7.03 39.68 12.72
CA GLN A 390 6.68 41.07 12.38
C GLN A 390 5.45 41.60 13.15
N LYS A 391 4.51 40.72 13.51
CA LYS A 391 3.28 41.08 14.23
C LYS A 391 3.40 40.96 15.75
N GLU A 392 4.00 39.89 16.25
CA GLU A 392 3.92 39.48 17.66
C GLU A 392 5.25 39.58 18.41
N PHE A 393 6.33 40.05 17.79
CA PHE A 393 7.67 40.06 18.39
C PHE A 393 7.73 40.67 19.80
N THR A 394 7.00 41.76 20.04
CA THR A 394 6.93 42.45 21.33
C THR A 394 6.12 41.69 22.39
N ASN A 395 5.27 40.76 21.96
CA ASN A 395 4.33 40.03 22.82
C ASN A 395 4.86 38.65 23.22
N ILE A 396 5.86 38.12 22.52
CA ILE A 396 6.47 36.82 22.80
C ILE A 396 7.75 36.98 23.64
N THR A 397 7.90 36.15 24.67
CA THR A 397 9.01 36.27 25.61
C THR A 397 9.93 35.05 25.58
N TRP A 398 11.17 35.25 26.03
CA TRP A 398 12.18 34.20 26.11
C TRP A 398 11.88 33.14 27.16
N ASN A 399 11.31 33.53 28.30
CA ASN A 399 10.99 32.58 29.37
C ASN A 399 9.99 31.48 28.97
N TYR A 400 9.30 31.63 27.84
CA TYR A 400 8.37 30.61 27.36
C TYR A 400 8.24 30.52 25.83
N GLN A 401 7.64 31.51 25.17
CA GLN A 401 7.19 31.40 23.78
C GLN A 401 8.36 31.19 22.81
N LYS A 402 9.42 32.01 22.88
CA LYS A 402 10.56 31.92 21.95
C LYS A 402 11.30 30.58 22.10
N LEU A 403 11.57 30.15 23.33
CA LEU A 403 12.18 28.84 23.60
C LEU A 403 11.29 27.69 23.11
N ARG A 404 9.98 27.81 23.26
CA ARG A 404 9.02 26.81 22.80
C ARG A 404 8.93 26.73 21.28
N ILE A 405 9.07 27.85 20.56
CA ILE A 405 9.21 27.87 19.09
C ILE A 405 10.48 27.11 18.70
N LEU A 406 11.63 27.48 19.28
CA LEU A 406 12.92 26.87 18.98
C LEU A 406 12.96 25.36 19.28
N TRP A 407 12.40 24.94 20.41
CA TRP A 407 12.32 23.54 20.79
C TRP A 407 11.57 22.71 19.73
N GLN A 408 10.36 23.15 19.35
CA GLN A 408 9.53 22.46 18.35
C GLN A 408 10.23 22.40 16.97
N ILE A 409 10.82 23.51 16.54
CA ILE A 409 11.54 23.58 15.26
C ILE A 409 12.79 22.68 15.29
N SER A 410 13.52 22.66 16.40
CA SER A 410 14.70 21.80 16.56
C SER A 410 14.35 20.31 16.54
N GLU A 411 13.23 19.92 17.16
CA GLU A 411 12.74 18.53 17.15
C GLU A 411 12.36 18.11 15.74
N GLY A 412 11.69 18.98 14.98
CA GLY A 412 11.40 18.75 13.57
C GLY A 412 12.65 18.59 12.71
N LEU A 413 13.65 19.47 12.88
CA LEU A 413 14.89 19.39 12.12
C LEU A 413 15.68 18.12 12.45
N GLU A 414 15.76 17.77 13.74
CA GLU A 414 16.37 16.52 14.18
C GLU A 414 15.67 15.30 13.54
N HIS A 415 14.34 15.33 13.42
CA HIS A 415 13.57 14.28 12.78
C HIS A 415 13.91 14.12 11.29
N ILE A 416 14.02 15.21 10.54
CA ILE A 416 14.46 15.21 9.13
C ILE A 416 15.84 14.55 9.03
N HIS A 417 16.78 14.97 9.88
CA HIS A 417 18.15 14.46 9.89
C HIS A 417 18.24 12.98 10.27
N LYS A 418 17.43 12.51 11.23
CA LYS A 418 17.34 11.08 11.61
C LYS A 418 16.85 10.21 10.45
N ASN A 419 15.91 10.72 9.65
CA ASN A 419 15.41 10.08 8.42
C ASN A 419 16.36 10.20 7.22
N LYS A 420 17.60 10.67 7.43
CA LYS A 420 18.67 10.76 6.42
C LYS A 420 18.43 11.81 5.33
N PHE A 421 17.66 12.86 5.63
CA PHE A 421 17.48 14.03 4.78
C PHE A 421 18.21 15.26 5.32
N ILE A 422 18.51 16.20 4.43
CA ILE A 422 19.01 17.56 4.69
C ILE A 422 17.98 18.52 4.08
N HIS A 423 17.59 19.58 4.78
CA HIS A 423 16.53 20.50 4.34
C HIS A 423 17.00 21.45 3.24
N ARG A 424 18.21 22.05 3.38
CA ARG A 424 18.87 22.94 2.40
C ARG A 424 18.25 24.33 2.19
N ASP A 425 17.06 24.58 2.72
CA ASP A 425 16.35 25.86 2.62
C ASP A 425 15.65 26.19 3.95
N PHE A 426 16.41 26.09 5.04
CA PHE A 426 15.87 26.17 6.38
C PHE A 426 15.82 27.64 6.84
N HIS A 427 14.63 28.24 6.90
CA HIS A 427 14.45 29.62 7.34
C HIS A 427 13.06 29.84 7.95
N SER A 428 12.83 30.99 8.59
CA SER A 428 11.57 31.30 9.28
C SER A 428 10.33 31.31 8.38
N GLY A 429 10.48 31.75 7.13
CA GLY A 429 9.43 31.61 6.10
C GLY A 429 8.95 30.17 5.84
N ASN A 430 9.77 29.14 6.14
CA ASN A 430 9.41 27.72 6.04
C ASN A 430 8.97 27.11 7.38
N MET A 431 8.83 27.93 8.43
CA MET A 431 8.31 27.53 9.75
C MET A 431 6.86 27.99 9.86
N LEU A 432 5.91 27.06 9.80
CA LEU A 432 4.48 27.33 9.71
C LEU A 432 3.77 27.10 11.05
N PHE A 433 2.83 27.98 11.40
CA PHE A 433 2.07 27.91 12.64
C PHE A 433 0.64 27.40 12.40
N ASP A 434 0.38 26.18 12.88
CA ASP A 434 -0.86 25.44 12.75
C ASP A 434 -1.56 25.38 14.11
N LEU A 435 -2.58 26.23 14.32
CA LEU A 435 -3.35 26.24 15.57
C LEU A 435 -4.23 25.01 15.74
N ASN A 436 -4.58 24.34 14.63
CA ASN A 436 -5.59 23.30 14.59
C ASN A 436 -4.95 21.90 14.57
N THR A 437 -4.09 21.62 15.57
CA THR A 437 -3.46 20.29 15.68
C THR A 437 -4.26 19.38 16.60
N SER A 438 -4.61 18.20 16.09
CA SER A 438 -5.19 17.10 16.86
C SER A 438 -4.25 16.59 17.98
N ALA A 439 -2.98 17.00 17.95
CA ALA A 439 -1.93 16.65 18.90
C ALA A 439 -1.91 17.58 20.15
N GLY A 440 -2.91 18.45 20.30
CA GLY A 440 -3.06 19.36 21.44
C GLY A 440 -2.41 20.74 21.20
N LYS A 441 -2.67 21.69 22.11
CA LYS A 441 -2.17 23.08 22.01
C LYS A 441 -0.64 23.20 22.02
N ASN A 442 0.09 22.11 22.26
CA ASN A 442 1.53 22.13 22.52
C ASN A 442 2.41 22.08 21.25
N TYR A 443 1.89 21.57 20.11
CA TYR A 443 2.71 21.23 18.94
C TYR A 443 2.25 21.91 17.65
N GLN A 444 2.37 23.23 17.62
CA GLN A 444 1.75 24.08 16.61
C GLN A 444 2.73 24.50 15.50
N TRP A 445 4.04 24.49 15.75
CA TRP A 445 5.03 24.85 14.73
C TRP A 445 5.41 23.64 13.88
N LYS A 446 5.41 23.82 12.55
CA LYS A 446 5.68 22.80 11.54
C LYS A 446 6.71 23.33 10.55
N ILE A 447 7.65 22.50 10.15
CA ILE A 447 8.58 22.76 9.06
C ILE A 447 7.88 22.38 7.75
N GLY A 448 7.84 23.30 6.80
CA GLY A 448 7.33 23.11 5.46
C GLY A 448 8.44 23.16 4.40
N ASP A 449 8.02 23.08 3.14
CA ASP A 449 8.87 23.20 1.94
C ASP A 449 10.11 22.30 1.91
N LEU A 450 9.88 21.01 1.66
CA LEU A 450 10.96 20.03 1.49
C LEU A 450 11.33 19.82 0.01
N GLY A 451 10.93 20.72 -0.90
CA GLY A 451 11.18 20.57 -2.34
C GLY A 451 12.66 20.57 -2.73
N LEU A 452 13.48 21.28 -1.96
CA LEU A 452 14.93 21.32 -2.12
C LEU A 452 15.67 20.28 -1.28
N SER A 453 14.96 19.55 -0.41
CA SER A 453 15.57 18.58 0.50
C SER A 453 16.26 17.45 -0.26
N GLN A 454 17.30 16.89 0.36
CA GLN A 454 18.14 15.89 -0.27
C GLN A 454 18.51 14.76 0.70
N GLU A 455 18.51 13.53 0.19
CA GLU A 455 19.07 12.38 0.91
C GLU A 455 20.59 12.49 1.00
N ILE A 456 21.15 12.18 2.17
CA ILE A 456 22.58 12.36 2.47
C ILE A 456 23.52 11.62 1.50
N ASN A 457 23.08 10.49 0.91
CA ASN A 457 23.90 9.65 0.04
C ASN A 457 23.57 9.81 -1.46
N ASN A 458 22.86 10.86 -1.85
CA ASN A 458 22.48 11.02 -3.24
C ASN A 458 23.66 11.58 -4.07
N GLU A 459 24.34 10.71 -4.83
CA GLU A 459 25.51 11.03 -5.68
C GLU A 459 25.17 11.97 -6.86
N SER A 460 23.88 12.25 -7.10
CA SER A 460 23.40 13.13 -8.18
C SER A 460 23.25 14.61 -7.78
N SER A 461 24.04 15.08 -6.80
CA SER A 461 23.93 16.45 -6.29
C SER A 461 24.28 17.49 -7.38
N ASN A 462 23.34 18.38 -7.68
CA ASN A 462 23.69 19.65 -8.31
C ASN A 462 24.33 20.53 -7.23
N ASP A 463 25.55 21.02 -7.47
CA ASP A 463 26.26 22.00 -6.63
C ASP A 463 25.65 23.42 -6.70
N GLU A 464 24.41 23.53 -7.17
CA GLU A 464 23.69 24.79 -7.18
C GLU A 464 23.42 25.26 -5.74
N ILE A 465 23.77 26.51 -5.48
CA ILE A 465 23.53 27.17 -4.20
C ILE A 465 22.08 27.64 -4.18
N TYR A 466 21.28 27.04 -3.30
CA TYR A 466 19.89 27.42 -3.06
C TYR A 466 19.73 28.00 -1.64
N GLY A 467 18.63 28.71 -1.45
CA GLY A 467 18.18 29.22 -0.15
C GLY A 467 18.29 30.74 -0.01
N ILE A 468 17.81 31.26 1.13
CA ILE A 468 17.83 32.69 1.43
C ILE A 468 19.21 33.06 1.99
N ILE A 469 19.98 33.90 1.29
CA ILE A 469 21.40 34.21 1.55
C ILE A 469 21.77 34.34 3.03
N PRO A 470 21.05 35.14 3.87
CA PRO A 470 21.36 35.24 5.29
C PRO A 470 21.37 33.92 6.08
N TYR A 471 20.61 32.91 5.63
CA TYR A 471 20.49 31.60 6.26
C TYR A 471 21.48 30.57 5.73
N ILE A 472 22.20 30.87 4.63
CA ILE A 472 23.12 29.92 4.00
C ILE A 472 24.44 29.89 4.78
N ALA A 473 24.89 28.68 5.12
CA ALA A 473 26.13 28.48 5.83
C ALA A 473 27.35 28.90 5.00
N PRO A 474 28.36 29.55 5.61
CA PRO A 474 29.49 30.14 4.87
C PRO A 474 30.32 29.12 4.09
N GLU A 475 30.37 27.86 4.54
CA GLU A 475 31.06 26.77 3.82
C GLU A 475 30.42 26.45 2.46
N ILE A 476 29.12 26.69 2.28
CA ILE A 476 28.42 26.46 1.01
C ILE A 476 28.91 27.43 -0.06
N PHE A 477 29.13 28.70 0.29
CA PHE A 477 29.73 29.68 -0.60
C PHE A 477 31.19 29.37 -0.95
N LYS A 478 31.85 28.50 -0.17
CA LYS A 478 33.21 28.00 -0.45
C LYS A 478 33.20 26.72 -1.31
N GLY A 479 32.05 26.32 -1.85
CA GLY A 479 31.89 25.13 -2.68
C GLY A 479 31.76 23.82 -1.91
N SER A 480 31.53 23.86 -0.60
CA SER A 480 31.19 22.63 0.15
C SER A 480 29.76 22.20 -0.17
N SER A 481 29.54 20.89 -0.24
CA SER A 481 28.18 20.35 -0.39
C SER A 481 27.32 20.64 0.84
N PHE A 482 26.01 20.75 0.64
CA PHE A 482 25.06 20.87 1.74
C PHE A 482 25.18 19.70 2.71
N SER A 483 25.06 20.00 4.00
CA SER A 483 25.18 19.02 5.06
C SER A 483 24.19 19.31 6.19
N LYS A 484 24.01 18.36 7.10
CA LYS A 484 23.24 18.60 8.34
C LYS A 484 23.76 19.80 9.13
N LYS A 485 25.08 20.04 9.12
CA LYS A 485 25.69 21.17 9.83
C LYS A 485 25.29 22.50 9.19
N ALA A 486 25.09 22.52 7.87
CA ALA A 486 24.59 23.70 7.17
C ALA A 486 23.16 24.05 7.62
N ASP A 487 22.26 23.05 7.73
CA ASP A 487 20.92 23.30 8.29
C ASP A 487 20.97 23.80 9.75
N VAL A 488 21.93 23.31 10.56
CA VAL A 488 22.13 23.78 11.95
C VAL A 488 22.60 25.23 11.99
N TYR A 489 23.46 25.65 11.06
CA TYR A 489 23.81 27.07 10.89
C TYR A 489 22.57 27.90 10.57
N SER A 490 21.76 27.46 9.61
CA SER A 490 20.51 28.13 9.25
C SER A 490 19.53 28.23 10.43
N PHE A 491 19.45 27.20 11.28
CA PHE A 491 18.70 27.26 12.53
C PHE A 491 19.26 28.30 13.51
N GLY A 492 20.58 28.47 13.58
CA GLY A 492 21.21 29.57 14.31
C GLY A 492 20.75 30.95 13.82
N MET A 493 20.54 31.12 12.51
CA MET A 493 20.00 32.36 11.94
C MET A 493 18.53 32.59 12.29
N VAL A 494 17.73 31.53 12.45
CA VAL A 494 16.37 31.63 13.01
C VAL A 494 16.42 32.07 14.49
N MET A 495 17.37 31.56 15.28
CA MET A 495 17.56 32.04 16.67
C MET A 495 17.92 33.52 16.72
N TRP A 496 18.75 33.96 15.77
CA TRP A 496 19.11 35.37 15.63
C TRP A 496 17.89 36.24 15.34
N GLU A 497 17.05 35.85 14.38
CA GLU A 497 15.80 36.56 14.05
C GLU A 497 14.80 36.59 15.22
N LEU A 498 14.77 35.58 16.07
CA LEU A 498 13.99 35.62 17.31
C LEU A 498 14.55 36.60 18.34
N THR A 499 15.80 37.03 18.20
CA THR A 499 16.48 37.93 19.12
C THR A 499 16.36 39.40 18.70
N THR A 500 16.40 39.68 17.40
CA THR A 500 16.44 41.03 16.79
C THR A 500 15.18 41.30 16.01
#